data_AF-A0A553P868-F1
#
_entry.id   AF-A0A553P868-F1
#
_cell.length_a   1.000
_cell.length_b   1.000
_cell.length_c   1.000
_cell.angle_alpha   90.00
_cell.angle_beta   90.00
_cell.angle_gamma   90.00
#
_symmetry.space_group_name_H-M   'P 1'
#
loop_
_entity.id
_entity.type
_entity.pdbx_description
1 polymer ?
#
loop_
_entity_poly.entity_id
_entity_poly.type
_entity_poly.pdbx_seq_one_letter_code
_entity_poly.pdbx_strand_id
1 'polypeptide(L)'
;MPLGSGGFFPKKSEPPAETIRCQKCLQFGHWTYECKNERKYLHRDSRTVTLNRKLKEGEQRKRKLEINSSVADEHEDGPKGGKLGKTKKSAMKR
;
A
#
# COMPACT_ATOMS: atom_id res chain seq x y z
N MET A 1 34.12 -1.19 -7.38
CA MET A 1 33.45 -1.75 -6.17
C MET A 1 32.35 -2.71 -6.62
N PRO A 2 32.55 -4.03 -6.59
CA PRO A 2 31.48 -4.99 -6.89
C PRO A 2 30.55 -5.11 -5.67
N LEU A 3 29.30 -4.67 -5.81
CA LEU A 3 28.28 -4.89 -4.78
C LEU A 3 27.47 -6.13 -5.15
N GLY A 4 27.62 -7.20 -4.36
CA GLY A 4 26.57 -8.20 -4.16
C GLY A 4 26.65 -9.45 -5.03
N SER A 5 27.00 -10.56 -4.38
CA SER A 5 26.60 -11.96 -4.64
C SER A 5 25.86 -12.21 -5.97
N GLY A 6 26.60 -12.75 -6.96
CA GLY A 6 26.07 -13.25 -8.22
C GLY A 6 25.12 -14.43 -8.02
N GLY A 7 23.84 -14.13 -7.82
CA GLY A 7 22.76 -15.10 -7.92
C GLY A 7 22.44 -15.38 -9.38
N PHE A 8 22.50 -16.64 -9.78
CA PHE A 8 22.01 -17.12 -11.08
C PHE A 8 20.50 -16.82 -11.17
N PHE A 9 20.13 -15.78 -11.94
CA PHE A 9 18.74 -15.42 -12.14
C PHE A 9 18.06 -16.52 -12.97
N PRO A 10 17.01 -17.19 -12.47
CA PRO A 10 16.27 -18.16 -13.27
C PRO A 10 15.66 -17.45 -14.48
N LYS A 11 15.86 -18.03 -15.67
CA LYS A 11 15.27 -17.52 -16.92
C LYS A 11 13.75 -17.56 -16.77
N LYS A 12 13.11 -16.39 -16.76
CA LYS A 12 11.65 -16.26 -16.68
C LYS A 12 11.02 -16.72 -17.99
N SER A 13 10.01 -17.56 -17.91
CA SER A 13 9.14 -17.89 -19.04
C SER A 13 8.45 -16.64 -19.57
N GLU A 14 8.24 -16.58 -20.88
CA GLU A 14 7.58 -15.44 -21.52
C GLU A 14 6.12 -15.34 -21.05
N PRO A 15 5.70 -14.20 -20.48
CA PRO A 15 4.34 -14.04 -20.01
C PRO A 15 3.36 -13.88 -21.19
N PRO A 16 2.14 -14.44 -21.11
CA PRO A 16 1.10 -14.21 -22.11
C PRO A 16 0.74 -12.72 -22.17
N ALA A 17 0.47 -12.22 -23.38
CA ALA A 17 0.24 -10.79 -23.66
C ALA A 17 -0.91 -10.17 -22.85
N GLU A 18 -1.88 -10.96 -22.40
CA GLU A 18 -2.99 -10.50 -21.55
C GLU A 18 -2.51 -10.04 -20.16
N THR A 19 -1.42 -10.64 -19.66
CA THR A 19 -0.88 -10.35 -18.32
C THR A 19 0.15 -9.23 -18.31
N ILE A 20 0.60 -8.76 -19.48
CA ILE A 20 1.61 -7.72 -19.56
C ILE A 20 1.01 -6.39 -19.12
N ARG A 21 1.68 -5.73 -18.16
CA ARG A 21 1.32 -4.38 -17.71
C ARG A 21 2.19 -3.36 -18.43
N CYS A 22 1.56 -2.44 -19.15
CA CYS A 22 2.27 -1.36 -19.82
C CYS A 22 2.88 -0.37 -18.80
N GLN A 23 4.17 -0.07 -18.90
CA GLN A 23 4.85 0.88 -18.01
C GLN A 23 4.41 2.34 -18.23
N LYS A 24 3.89 2.69 -19.42
CA LYS A 24 3.48 4.08 -19.74
C LYS A 24 2.11 4.44 -19.16
N CYS A 25 1.11 3.57 -19.33
CA CYS A 25 -0.26 3.85 -18.91
C CYS A 25 -0.76 2.98 -17.74
N LEU A 26 0.01 1.98 -17.32
CA LEU A 26 -0.32 1.00 -16.27
C LEU A 26 -1.53 0.10 -16.55
N GLN A 27 -2.04 0.05 -17.79
CA GLN A 27 -3.08 -0.88 -18.22
C GLN A 27 -2.50 -2.24 -18.63
N PHE A 28 -3.35 -3.27 -18.65
CA PHE A 28 -2.99 -4.61 -19.09
C PHE A 28 -3.26 -4.82 -20.59
N GLY A 29 -2.61 -5.82 -21.18
CA GLY A 29 -2.95 -6.32 -22.51
C GLY A 29 -2.16 -5.71 -23.67
N HIS A 30 -1.12 -4.91 -23.43
CA HIS A 30 -0.27 -4.40 -24.52
C HIS A 30 1.17 -4.11 -24.07
N TRP A 31 2.09 -4.27 -25.02
CA TRP A 31 3.49 -3.92 -24.83
C TRP A 31 3.69 -2.40 -24.82
N THR A 32 4.76 -1.94 -24.18
CA THR A 32 5.07 -0.51 -24.10
C THR A 32 5.24 0.14 -25.48
N TYR A 33 5.70 -0.61 -26.48
CA TYR A 33 5.89 -0.11 -27.85
C TYR A 33 4.57 0.23 -28.56
N GLU A 34 3.50 -0.52 -28.29
CA GLU A 34 2.18 -0.37 -28.91
C GLU A 34 1.26 0.58 -28.15
N CYS A 35 1.71 1.10 -27.01
CA CYS A 35 0.91 1.97 -26.15
C CYS A 35 0.63 3.31 -26.84
N LYS A 36 -0.65 3.54 -27.19
CA LYS A 36 -1.16 4.79 -27.75
C LYS A 36 -1.64 5.80 -26.69
N ASN A 37 -1.74 5.37 -25.43
CA ASN A 37 -2.21 6.21 -24.34
C ASN A 37 -1.12 7.17 -23.88
N GLU A 38 -1.53 8.35 -23.39
CA GLU A 38 -0.62 9.28 -22.73
C GLU A 38 0.01 8.66 -21.48
N ARG A 39 1.22 9.11 -21.13
CA ARG A 39 1.92 8.67 -19.92
C ARG A 39 1.14 9.11 -18.69
N LYS A 40 0.67 8.15 -17.89
CA LYS A 40 0.00 8.46 -16.64
C LYS A 40 1.04 8.88 -15.60
N TYR A 41 1.05 10.15 -15.20
CA TYR A 41 1.85 10.56 -14.06
C TYR A 41 1.19 10.08 -12.76
N LEU A 42 1.85 9.17 -12.07
CA LEU A 42 1.49 8.79 -10.70
C LEU A 42 2.44 9.53 -9.75
N HIS A 43 1.87 10.38 -8.90
CA HIS A 43 2.66 11.05 -7.87
C HIS A 43 3.32 10.01 -6.97
N ARG A 44 4.63 10.12 -6.79
CA ARG A 44 5.41 9.29 -5.87
C ARG A 44 6.05 10.19 -4.84
N ASP A 45 5.67 10.00 -3.59
CA ASP A 45 6.24 10.75 -2.49
C ASP A 45 7.75 10.52 -2.41
N SER A 46 8.48 11.58 -2.07
CA SER A 46 9.93 11.47 -1.88
C SER A 46 10.24 10.51 -0.73
N ARG A 47 11.46 9.95 -0.77
CA ARG A 47 11.93 9.05 0.30
C ARG A 47 11.91 9.76 1.66
N THR A 48 12.23 11.05 1.71
CA THR A 48 12.18 11.87 2.92
C THR A 48 10.76 12.07 3.44
N VAL A 49 9.78 12.35 2.56
CA VAL A 49 8.36 12.45 2.94
C VAL A 49 7.86 11.14 3.55
N THR A 50 8.23 10.01 2.94
CA THR A 50 7.85 8.68 3.44
C THR A 50 8.45 8.40 4.83
N LEU A 51 9.72 8.74 5.04
CA LEU A 51 10.40 8.58 6.33
C LEU A 51 9.80 9.49 7.41
N ASN A 52 9.56 10.76 7.09
CA ASN A 52 8.96 11.72 8.02
C ASN A 52 7.57 11.28 8.47
N ARG A 53 6.75 10.72 7.55
CA ARG A 53 5.45 10.16 7.91
C ARG A 53 5.59 9.01 8.92
N LYS A 54 6.52 8.08 8.70
CA LYS A 54 6.76 6.95 9.61
C LYS A 54 7.23 7.40 11.00
N LEU A 55 8.10 8.41 11.07
CA LEU A 55 8.55 8.97 12.34
C LEU A 55 7.39 9.62 13.11
N LYS A 56 6.59 10.45 12.44
CA LYS A 56 5.40 11.07 13.02
C LYS A 56 4.37 10.04 13.50
N GLU A 57 4.12 8.99 12.71
CA GLU A 57 3.24 7.88 13.11
C GLU A 57 3.79 7.16 14.36
N GLY A 58 5.10 6.98 14.47
CA GLY A 58 5.76 6.40 15.64
C GLY A 58 5.59 7.26 16.89
N GLU A 59 5.80 8.57 16.78
CA GLU A 59 5.60 9.53 17.88
C GLU A 59 4.14 9.63 18.32
N GLN A 60 3.21 9.67 17.36
CA GLN A 60 1.77 9.68 17.65
C GLN A 60 1.33 8.41 18.36
N ARG A 61 1.86 7.23 17.96
CA ARG A 61 1.59 5.97 18.66
C ARG A 61 2.10 6.00 20.10
N LYS A 62 3.31 6.51 20.33
CA LYS A 62 3.87 6.66 21.69
C LYS A 62 3.02 7.61 22.54
N ARG A 63 2.71 8.80 22.04
CA ARG A 63 1.81 9.76 22.73
C ARG A 63 0.46 9.15 23.03
N LYS A 64 -0.13 8.42 22.08
CA LYS A 64 -1.44 7.76 22.29
C LYS A 64 -1.36 6.67 23.36
N LEU A 65 -0.25 5.94 23.47
CA LEU A 65 -0.05 5.01 24.59
C LEU A 65 0.08 5.75 25.93
N GLU A 66 0.86 6.83 25.98
CA GLU A 66 1.07 7.63 27.20
C GLU A 66 -0.22 8.30 27.70
N ILE A 67 -1.06 8.79 26.78
CA ILE A 67 -2.38 9.35 27.07
C ILE A 67 -3.33 8.24 27.55
N ASN A 68 -3.31 7.07 26.91
CA ASN A 68 -4.13 5.93 27.33
C ASN A 68 -3.73 5.37 28.71
N SER A 69 -2.50 5.57 29.17
CA SER A 69 -2.08 5.21 30.53
C SER A 69 -2.44 6.25 31.60
N SER A 70 -2.82 7.47 31.22
CA SER A 70 -3.19 8.55 32.14
C SER A 70 -4.71 8.77 32.26
N VAL A 71 -5.52 8.19 31.36
CA VAL A 71 -6.99 8.28 31.36
C VAL A 71 -7.61 6.92 31.74
N ALA A 72 -7.22 6.41 32.90
CA ALA A 72 -7.91 5.30 33.57
C ALA A 72 -8.56 5.77 34.88
N ASP A 73 -9.09 7.00 34.87
CA ASP A 73 -9.98 7.57 35.88
C ASP A 73 -11.07 8.41 35.18
N GLU A 74 -12.26 7.81 35.07
CA GLU A 74 -13.63 8.33 34.90
C GLU A 74 -14.00 9.40 33.82
N HIS A 75 -14.85 8.95 32.87
CA HIS A 75 -16.22 9.43 32.54
C HIS A 75 -16.52 9.64 31.03
N GLU A 76 -17.65 9.06 30.63
CA GLU A 76 -18.22 8.94 29.28
C GLU A 76 -18.73 10.28 28.74
N ASP A 77 -18.55 10.53 27.43
CA ASP A 77 -19.58 11.15 26.57
C ASP A 77 -19.14 11.09 25.09
N GLY A 78 -19.82 10.24 24.31
CA GLY A 78 -19.79 10.29 22.84
C GLY A 78 -20.83 11.28 22.30
N PRO A 79 -20.71 11.75 21.02
CA PRO A 79 -21.32 10.96 19.94
C PRO A 79 -20.66 11.00 18.53
N LYS A 80 -20.64 9.80 17.94
CA LYS A 80 -21.05 9.34 16.58
C LYS A 80 -20.70 10.11 15.28
N GLY A 81 -20.05 9.35 14.38
CA GLY A 81 -20.33 9.27 12.93
C GLY A 81 -19.11 8.81 12.12
N GLY A 82 -18.99 7.65 11.47
CA GLY A 82 -19.93 6.60 11.13
C GLY A 82 -20.03 6.43 9.60
N LYS A 83 -19.29 5.47 9.01
CA LYS A 83 -19.79 4.53 7.99
C LYS A 83 -18.77 3.44 7.66
N LEU A 84 -19.07 2.26 8.17
CA LEU A 84 -18.48 0.95 7.87
C LEU A 84 -19.34 0.27 6.79
N GLY A 85 -18.73 -0.24 5.72
CA GLY A 85 -19.41 -0.91 4.62
C GLY A 85 -19.04 -2.39 4.48
N LYS A 86 -19.69 -3.24 5.30
CA LYS A 86 -20.12 -4.64 5.09
C LYS A 86 -19.18 -5.64 4.37
N THR A 87 -18.59 -6.56 5.15
CA THR A 87 -18.35 -7.94 4.70
C THR A 87 -19.56 -8.80 5.07
N LYS A 88 -20.11 -9.56 4.11
CA LYS A 88 -21.12 -10.60 4.37
C LYS A 88 -20.39 -11.95 4.40
N LYS A 89 -20.31 -12.57 5.58
CA LYS A 89 -20.00 -13.99 5.76
C LYS A 89 -21.30 -14.78 5.77
N SER A 90 -21.37 -15.85 5.00
CA SER A 90 -22.27 -16.98 5.17
C SER A 90 -21.76 -18.08 4.24
N ALA A 91 -21.80 -19.36 4.56
CA ALA A 91 -21.94 -20.10 5.80
C ALA A 91 -21.48 -21.50 5.38
N MET A 92 -20.69 -22.17 6.21
CA MET A 92 -20.36 -23.58 6.00
C MET A 92 -21.66 -24.40 6.04
N LYS A 93 -22.01 -25.08 4.95
CA LYS A 93 -23.07 -26.09 4.96
C LYS A 93 -22.66 -27.25 4.04
N ARG A 94 -22.08 -28.26 4.71
CA ARG A 94 -21.81 -29.65 4.32
C ARG A 94 -20.93 -29.87 3.08
#